data_AF-A0A940TRY4-F1
#
_entry.id   AF-A0A940TRY4-F1
#
_cell.length_a   1.000
_cell.length_b   1.000
_cell.length_c   1.000
_cell.angle_alpha   90.00
_cell.angle_beta   90.00
_cell.angle_gamma   90.00
#
_symmetry.space_group_name_H-M   'P 1'
#
loop_
_entity.id
_entity.type
_entity.pdbx_description
1 polymer ?
#
loop_
_entity_poly.entity_id
_entity_poly.type
_entity_poly.pdbx_seq_one_letter_code
_entity_poly.pdbx_strand_id
1 'polypeptide(L)'
;ESHDEEVRRAFGRPYNNESLERMIGDAVDLGSKRIDLFFMTGLPKQTYSSVLETVDYCHSLLERFRSYNKLFPFISPLAPFLDPGSAVFEAPEKYGYRLLCRTVEEHRQASLAPSWKYVLNYETEWMSRDEIVYSTYEAGKRLNRLKAQFGLIDPKTAESVEGRLEGAVRMMKEIDQIMAIPNGIEREAALESLSGGRLALQHYSMSTICEKKELEWPTRFIRMNFLKIFKTLLMRRKANVSVPSSTGAP
;
A
#
# COMPACT_ATOMS: atom_id res chain seq x y z
N GLU A 1 -7.70 -5.77 -1.24
CA GLU A 1 -8.12 -4.59 -0.45
C GLU A 1 -8.32 -4.93 1.03
N SER A 2 -9.28 -5.79 1.40
CA SER A 2 -9.43 -6.32 2.77
C SER A 2 -9.71 -7.82 2.70
N HIS A 3 -9.47 -8.57 3.78
CA HIS A 3 -9.98 -9.94 3.93
C HIS A 3 -11.49 -9.96 4.19
N ASP A 4 -12.01 -8.88 4.79
CA ASP A 4 -13.40 -8.70 5.17
C ASP A 4 -14.23 -8.23 3.96
N GLU A 5 -15.26 -9.01 3.62
CA GLU A 5 -16.18 -8.73 2.52
C GLU A 5 -17.05 -7.49 2.75
N GLU A 6 -17.37 -7.17 4.00
CA GLU A 6 -18.12 -5.96 4.34
C GLU A 6 -17.27 -4.71 4.09
N VAL A 7 -16.02 -4.72 4.55
CA VAL A 7 -15.04 -3.65 4.29
C VAL A 7 -14.81 -3.49 2.78
N ARG A 8 -14.61 -4.59 2.04
CA ARG A 8 -14.43 -4.51 0.57
C ARG A 8 -15.65 -3.95 -0.14
N ARG A 9 -16.86 -4.37 0.26
CA ARG A 9 -18.11 -3.84 -0.31
C ARG A 9 -18.27 -2.36 -0.02
N ALA A 10 -18.01 -1.92 1.21
CA ALA A 10 -18.04 -0.50 1.58
C ALA A 10 -17.02 0.33 0.80
N PHE A 11 -15.85 -0.24 0.48
CA PHE A 11 -14.83 0.38 -0.37
C PHE A 11 -15.13 0.30 -1.89
N GLY A 12 -16.27 -0.27 -2.30
CA GLY A 12 -16.67 -0.35 -3.71
C GLY A 12 -16.07 -1.53 -4.49
N ARG A 13 -15.78 -2.64 -3.80
CA ARG A 13 -15.28 -3.90 -4.38
C ARG A 13 -16.26 -5.05 -4.08
N PRO A 14 -17.29 -5.29 -4.91
CA PRO A 14 -18.38 -6.22 -4.60
C PRO A 14 -18.05 -7.68 -4.99
N TYR A 15 -17.00 -8.25 -4.38
CA TYR A 15 -16.65 -9.68 -4.55
C TYR A 15 -16.41 -10.37 -3.19
N ASN A 16 -16.76 -11.66 -3.13
CA ASN A 16 -16.62 -12.50 -1.95
C ASN A 16 -15.24 -13.22 -1.91
N ASN A 17 -14.90 -13.78 -0.75
CA ASN A 17 -13.63 -14.49 -0.56
C ASN A 17 -13.52 -15.73 -1.45
N GLU A 18 -14.61 -16.46 -1.64
CA GLU A 18 -14.64 -17.64 -2.51
C GLU A 18 -14.22 -17.31 -3.95
N SER A 19 -14.73 -16.21 -4.51
CA SER A 19 -14.38 -15.76 -5.86
C SER A 19 -12.91 -15.33 -5.96
N LEU A 20 -12.39 -14.66 -4.93
CA LEU A 20 -10.98 -14.29 -4.85
C LEU A 20 -10.08 -15.53 -4.80
N GLU A 21 -10.38 -16.48 -3.93
CA GLU A 21 -9.64 -17.73 -3.76
C GLU A 21 -9.67 -18.58 -5.03
N ARG A 22 -10.82 -18.64 -5.71
CA ARG A 22 -10.96 -19.32 -7.00
C ARG A 22 -10.06 -18.68 -8.06
N MET A 23 -10.07 -17.34 -8.15
CA MET A 23 -9.19 -16.61 -9.08
C MET A 23 -7.72 -16.90 -8.82
N ILE A 24 -7.30 -16.97 -7.54
CA ILE A 24 -5.93 -17.37 -7.18
C ILE A 24 -5.64 -18.80 -7.66
N GLY A 25 -6.56 -19.74 -7.42
CA GLY A 25 -6.44 -21.12 -7.90
C GLY A 25 -6.30 -21.21 -9.41
N ASP A 26 -7.19 -20.56 -10.16
CA ASP A 26 -7.16 -20.52 -11.62
C ASP A 26 -5.83 -19.93 -12.13
N ALA A 27 -5.34 -18.86 -11.49
CA ALA A 27 -4.06 -18.25 -11.86
C ALA A 27 -2.88 -19.19 -11.61
N VAL A 28 -2.91 -19.97 -10.52
CA VAL A 28 -1.91 -21.01 -10.23
C VAL A 28 -1.95 -22.11 -11.28
N ASP A 29 -3.13 -22.63 -11.61
CA ASP A 29 -3.31 -23.72 -12.58
C ASP A 29 -2.91 -23.32 -14.00
N LEU A 30 -3.12 -22.06 -14.36
CA LEU A 30 -2.66 -21.47 -15.63
C LEU A 30 -1.15 -21.19 -15.68
N GLY A 31 -0.41 -21.53 -14.62
CA GLY A 31 1.05 -21.40 -14.58
C GLY A 31 1.54 -19.97 -14.38
N SER A 32 0.76 -19.12 -13.69
CA SER A 32 1.22 -17.77 -13.32
C SER A 32 2.55 -17.85 -12.59
N LYS A 33 3.48 -16.96 -12.92
CA LYS A 33 4.84 -17.03 -12.36
C LYS A 33 4.94 -16.53 -10.93
N ARG A 34 4.03 -15.65 -10.54
CA ARG A 34 3.97 -15.01 -9.23
C ARG A 34 2.61 -14.33 -9.11
N ILE A 35 2.04 -14.34 -7.91
CA ILE A 35 0.81 -13.61 -7.56
C ILE A 35 1.15 -12.72 -6.38
N ASP A 36 0.96 -11.41 -6.54
CA ASP A 36 1.09 -10.43 -5.46
C ASP A 36 -0.31 -10.01 -5.01
N LEU A 37 -0.62 -10.19 -3.72
CA LEU A 37 -1.92 -9.92 -3.14
C LEU A 37 -1.84 -8.72 -2.20
N PHE A 38 -2.49 -7.61 -2.57
CA PHE A 38 -2.41 -6.36 -1.82
C PHE A 38 -3.65 -6.12 -0.94
N PHE A 39 -3.38 -5.86 0.34
CA PHE A 39 -4.33 -5.44 1.35
C PHE A 39 -4.05 -4.01 1.78
N MET A 40 -5.10 -3.33 2.23
CA MET A 40 -5.08 -1.92 2.58
C MET A 40 -5.59 -1.71 4.00
N THR A 41 -5.00 -0.73 4.69
CA THR A 41 -5.49 -0.24 5.99
C THR A 41 -6.05 1.18 5.83
N GLY A 42 -6.95 1.59 6.74
CA GLY A 42 -7.64 2.89 6.66
C GLY A 42 -8.88 2.86 5.75
N LEU A 43 -9.50 1.69 5.63
CA LEU A 43 -10.72 1.49 4.85
C LEU A 43 -11.98 1.74 5.70
N PRO A 44 -13.16 1.99 5.10
CA PRO A 44 -14.38 2.16 5.87
C PRO A 44 -14.81 0.83 6.48
N LYS A 45 -15.44 0.85 7.66
CA LYS A 45 -15.80 -0.31 8.50
C LYS A 45 -14.65 -1.13 9.06
N GLN A 46 -13.42 -0.80 8.71
CA GLN A 46 -12.24 -1.52 9.19
C GLN A 46 -11.88 -1.03 10.60
N THR A 47 -11.68 -1.96 11.52
CA THR A 47 -11.16 -1.69 12.87
C THR A 47 -9.70 -2.14 12.98
N TYR A 48 -9.03 -1.78 14.07
CA TYR A 48 -7.69 -2.29 14.38
C TYR A 48 -7.64 -3.83 14.35
N SER A 49 -8.64 -4.51 14.93
CA SER A 49 -8.74 -5.98 14.92
C SER A 49 -8.87 -6.53 13.51
N SER A 50 -9.76 -5.95 12.69
CA SER A 50 -9.97 -6.35 11.29
C SER A 50 -8.68 -6.22 10.45
N VAL A 51 -7.84 -5.22 10.72
CA VAL A 51 -6.51 -5.12 10.08
C VAL A 51 -5.63 -6.32 10.46
N LEU A 52 -5.62 -6.75 11.71
CA LEU A 52 -4.82 -7.90 12.15
C LEU A 52 -5.37 -9.23 11.64
N GLU A 53 -6.69 -9.40 11.60
CA GLU A 53 -7.38 -10.58 11.03
C GLU A 53 -7.05 -10.79 9.54
N THR A 54 -6.66 -9.72 8.84
CA THR A 54 -6.13 -9.82 7.46
C THR A 54 -4.88 -10.70 7.40
N VAL A 55 -4.03 -10.68 8.44
CA VAL A 55 -2.84 -11.53 8.52
C VAL A 55 -3.22 -12.99 8.72
N ASP A 56 -4.26 -13.26 9.51
CA ASP A 56 -4.77 -14.63 9.72
C ASP A 56 -5.38 -15.19 8.42
N TYR A 57 -6.09 -14.36 7.67
CA TYR A 57 -6.57 -14.73 6.33
C TYR A 57 -5.41 -14.96 5.35
N CYS A 58 -4.33 -14.16 5.42
CA CYS A 58 -3.12 -14.44 4.63
C CYS A 58 -2.52 -15.79 5.00
N HIS A 59 -2.50 -16.17 6.28
CA HIS A 59 -2.03 -17.47 6.72
C HIS A 59 -2.86 -18.60 6.09
N SER A 60 -4.19 -18.51 6.10
CA SER A 60 -5.05 -19.54 5.47
C SER A 60 -4.82 -19.65 3.96
N LEU A 61 -4.62 -18.53 3.26
CA LEU A 61 -4.28 -18.54 1.83
C LEU A 61 -2.92 -19.19 1.57
N LEU A 62 -1.91 -18.86 2.37
CA LEU A 62 -0.56 -19.41 2.22
C LEU A 62 -0.50 -20.91 2.52
N GLU A 63 -1.26 -21.40 3.50
CA GLU A 63 -1.41 -22.85 3.72
C GLU A 63 -2.10 -23.53 2.54
N ARG A 64 -3.20 -22.96 2.03
CA ARG A 64 -3.94 -23.53 0.90
C ARG A 64 -3.09 -23.61 -0.38
N PHE A 65 -2.30 -22.59 -0.66
CA PHE A 65 -1.47 -22.49 -1.86
C PHE A 65 0.02 -22.77 -1.58
N ARG A 66 0.32 -23.53 -0.53
CA ARG A 66 1.70 -23.79 -0.07
C ARG A 66 2.60 -24.39 -1.15
N SER A 67 2.05 -25.28 -1.99
CA SER A 67 2.78 -25.92 -3.10
C SER A 67 3.18 -24.93 -4.20
N TYR A 68 2.45 -23.83 -4.37
CA TYR A 68 2.75 -22.80 -5.36
C TYR A 68 3.96 -21.96 -4.95
N ASN A 69 4.10 -21.67 -3.65
CA ASN A 69 5.22 -20.95 -3.02
C ASN A 69 5.61 -19.61 -3.69
N LYS A 70 4.66 -18.98 -4.41
CA LYS A 70 4.86 -17.71 -5.12
C LYS A 70 3.66 -16.76 -4.99
N LEU A 71 2.86 -16.96 -3.94
CA LEU A 71 1.80 -16.06 -3.52
C LEU A 71 2.38 -15.12 -2.44
N PHE A 72 2.51 -13.84 -2.76
CA PHE A 72 3.12 -12.84 -1.88
C PHE A 72 2.06 -11.86 -1.38
N PRO A 73 1.63 -11.96 -0.11
CA PRO A 73 0.73 -10.99 0.48
C PRO A 73 1.48 -9.72 0.93
N PHE A 74 0.86 -8.57 0.73
CA PHE A 74 1.33 -7.25 1.15
C PHE A 74 0.21 -6.51 1.86
N ILE A 75 0.56 -5.69 2.85
CA ILE A 75 -0.38 -4.78 3.52
C ILE A 75 0.25 -3.39 3.62
N SER A 76 -0.53 -2.36 3.31
CA SER A 76 -0.08 -0.96 3.27
C SER A 76 -1.26 -0.03 3.58
N PRO A 77 -1.06 1.17 4.13
CA PRO A 77 -2.17 2.10 4.30
C PRO A 77 -2.61 2.69 2.97
N LEU A 78 -3.89 3.08 2.89
CA LEU A 78 -4.36 4.05 1.90
C LEU A 78 -3.76 5.40 2.27
N ALA A 79 -2.53 5.65 1.84
CA ALA A 79 -1.72 6.81 2.24
C ALA A 79 -0.92 7.31 1.03
N PRO A 80 -0.48 8.59 1.01
CA PRO A 80 -0.48 9.55 2.12
C PRO A 80 -1.79 10.33 2.33
N PHE A 81 -2.75 10.26 1.41
CA PHE A 81 -4.03 10.95 1.54
C PHE A 81 -5.14 10.26 0.74
N LEU A 82 -6.40 10.57 1.06
CA LEU A 82 -7.52 10.32 0.16
C LEU A 82 -7.33 11.16 -1.11
N ASP A 83 -7.49 10.53 -2.27
CA ASP A 83 -7.21 11.16 -3.57
C ASP A 83 -8.20 12.30 -3.86
N PRO A 84 -7.73 13.55 -4.08
CA PRO A 84 -8.59 14.65 -4.53
C PRO A 84 -9.34 14.31 -5.82
N GLY A 85 -10.64 14.60 -5.87
CA GLY A 85 -11.51 14.22 -6.98
C GLY A 85 -12.09 12.80 -6.90
N SER A 86 -11.70 11.98 -5.91
CA SER A 86 -12.39 10.72 -5.63
C SER A 86 -13.72 10.96 -4.93
N ALA A 87 -14.69 10.05 -5.10
CA ALA A 87 -15.98 10.15 -4.43
C ALA A 87 -15.86 10.24 -2.90
N VAL A 88 -14.87 9.55 -2.33
CA VAL A 88 -14.58 9.57 -0.89
C VAL A 88 -13.96 10.89 -0.45
N PHE A 89 -13.16 11.56 -1.28
CA PHE A 89 -12.63 12.89 -0.95
C PHE A 89 -13.70 13.99 -1.11
N GLU A 90 -14.57 13.87 -2.10
CA GLU A 90 -15.61 14.87 -2.37
C GLU A 90 -16.77 14.82 -1.36
N ALA A 91 -17.12 13.63 -0.87
CA ALA A 91 -18.20 13.45 0.12
C ALA A 91 -17.78 12.44 1.22
N PRO A 92 -16.75 12.76 2.04
CA PRO A 92 -16.14 11.81 2.96
C PRO A 92 -17.12 11.25 3.99
N GLU A 93 -18.00 12.09 4.53
CA GLU A 93 -18.97 11.69 5.56
C GLU A 93 -19.95 10.63 5.05
N LYS A 94 -20.29 10.65 3.75
CA LYS A 94 -21.16 9.63 3.13
C LYS A 94 -20.55 8.22 3.16
N TYR A 95 -19.22 8.15 3.19
CA TYR A 95 -18.47 6.89 3.16
C TYR A 95 -17.83 6.56 4.52
N GLY A 96 -18.15 7.31 5.58
CA GLY A 96 -17.59 7.10 6.92
C GLY A 96 -16.13 7.55 7.08
N TYR A 97 -15.74 8.57 6.31
CA TYR A 97 -14.43 9.22 6.40
C TYR A 97 -14.56 10.62 6.99
N ARG A 98 -13.48 11.09 7.64
CA ARG A 98 -13.33 12.49 8.07
C ARG A 98 -12.00 13.04 7.54
N LEU A 99 -12.07 14.10 6.75
CA LEU A 99 -10.88 14.79 6.25
C LEU A 99 -10.27 15.69 7.34
N LEU A 100 -8.95 15.67 7.41
CA LEU A 100 -8.10 16.48 8.28
C LEU A 100 -7.33 17.53 7.47
N CYS A 101 -7.13 17.29 6.17
CA CYS A 101 -6.62 18.27 5.20
C CYS A 101 -7.38 18.11 3.88
N ARG A 102 -7.78 19.22 3.27
CA ARG A 102 -8.56 19.30 2.03
C ARG A 102 -7.89 20.19 0.98
N THR A 103 -7.34 21.34 1.38
CA THR A 103 -6.75 22.28 0.40
C THR A 103 -5.30 21.93 0.06
N VAL A 104 -4.84 22.33 -1.12
CA VAL A 104 -3.43 22.17 -1.52
C VAL A 104 -2.50 22.81 -0.50
N GLU A 105 -2.86 23.97 0.05
CA GLU A 105 -2.06 24.64 1.07
C GLU A 105 -2.03 23.84 2.38
N GLU A 106 -3.15 23.28 2.83
CA GLU A 106 -3.17 22.38 4.01
C GLU A 106 -2.29 21.14 3.79
N HIS A 107 -2.36 20.52 2.62
CA HIS A 107 -1.50 19.39 2.26
C HIS A 107 -0.01 19.79 2.22
N ARG A 108 0.31 20.98 1.69
CA ARG A 108 1.67 21.50 1.66
C ARG A 108 2.22 21.70 3.06
N GLN A 109 1.41 22.22 3.98
CA GLN A 109 1.78 22.38 5.40
C GLN A 109 1.92 21.01 6.10
N ALA A 110 0.96 20.10 5.89
CA ALA A 110 1.00 18.75 6.45
C ALA A 110 2.24 17.96 5.98
N SER A 111 2.73 18.22 4.78
CA SER A 111 3.95 17.57 4.24
C SER A 111 5.24 17.94 5.01
N LEU A 112 5.22 18.99 5.81
CA LEU A 112 6.32 19.38 6.70
C LEU A 112 6.27 18.67 8.05
N ALA A 113 5.21 17.89 8.31
CA ALA A 113 5.03 17.23 9.58
C ALA A 113 6.12 16.17 9.83
N PRO A 114 6.44 15.90 11.12
CA PRO A 114 7.59 15.06 11.48
C PRO A 114 7.41 13.58 11.16
N SER A 115 6.24 13.12 10.74
CA SER A 115 6.04 11.75 10.30
C SER A 115 4.83 11.60 9.38
N TRP A 116 4.79 10.50 8.62
CA TRP A 116 3.68 10.21 7.70
C TRP A 116 2.32 10.09 8.39
N LYS A 117 2.30 9.73 9.70
CA LYS A 117 1.10 9.77 10.54
C LYS A 117 0.45 11.14 10.46
N TYR A 118 1.23 12.19 10.66
CA TYR A 118 0.74 13.57 10.66
C TYR A 118 0.49 14.13 9.25
N VAL A 119 1.06 13.51 8.21
CA VAL A 119 0.74 13.79 6.80
C VAL A 119 -0.62 13.19 6.40
N LEU A 120 -1.02 12.07 7.00
CA LEU A 120 -2.26 11.35 6.67
C LEU A 120 -3.48 12.26 6.77
N ASN A 121 -4.11 12.60 5.64
CA ASN A 121 -5.15 13.64 5.63
C ASN A 121 -6.53 13.19 6.09
N TYR A 122 -6.68 11.99 6.66
CA TYR A 122 -7.99 11.49 7.05
C TYR A 122 -7.91 10.54 8.24
N GLU A 123 -9.09 10.24 8.73
CA GLU A 123 -9.42 9.13 9.60
C GLU A 123 -10.80 8.58 9.19
N THR A 124 -11.24 7.50 9.81
CA THR A 124 -12.56 6.92 9.55
C THR A 124 -13.41 6.93 10.82
N GLU A 125 -14.71 6.66 10.70
CA GLU A 125 -15.59 6.48 11.86
C GLU A 125 -15.14 5.34 12.79
N TRP A 126 -14.29 4.43 12.30
CA TRP A 126 -13.88 3.21 13.00
C TRP A 126 -12.42 3.23 13.46
N MET A 127 -11.59 4.09 12.89
CA MET A 127 -10.18 4.20 13.25
C MET A 127 -9.71 5.64 13.18
N SER A 128 -9.13 6.08 14.29
CA SER A 128 -8.29 7.27 14.35
C SER A 128 -7.05 7.14 13.48
N ARG A 129 -6.41 8.28 13.20
CA ARG A 129 -5.10 8.34 12.54
C ARG A 129 -4.06 7.45 13.22
N ASP A 130 -4.07 7.38 14.55
CA ASP A 130 -3.19 6.52 15.35
C ASP A 130 -3.46 5.05 15.07
N GLU A 131 -4.72 4.63 15.08
CA GLU A 131 -5.11 3.25 14.83
C GLU A 131 -4.78 2.81 13.40
N ILE A 132 -5.00 3.66 12.39
CA ILE A 132 -4.58 3.39 11.01
C ILE A 132 -3.07 3.12 10.96
N VAL A 133 -2.27 3.99 11.58
CA VAL A 133 -0.80 3.92 11.53
C VAL A 133 -0.27 2.71 12.29
N TYR A 134 -0.70 2.50 13.53
CA TYR A 134 -0.16 1.44 14.38
C TYR A 134 -0.63 0.05 13.93
N SER A 135 -1.89 -0.10 13.50
CA SER A 135 -2.37 -1.36 12.94
C SER A 135 -1.60 -1.75 11.67
N THR A 136 -1.22 -0.77 10.85
CA THR A 136 -0.38 -0.98 9.67
C THR A 136 1.00 -1.54 10.05
N TYR A 137 1.68 -0.92 11.02
CA TYR A 137 2.99 -1.38 11.46
C TYR A 137 2.92 -2.78 12.10
N GLU A 138 1.90 -3.03 12.92
CA GLU A 138 1.72 -4.32 13.58
C GLU A 138 1.39 -5.42 12.58
N ALA A 139 0.43 -5.19 11.68
CA ALA A 139 0.09 -6.16 10.64
C ALA A 139 1.26 -6.39 9.69
N GLY A 140 2.00 -5.34 9.30
CA GLY A 140 3.22 -5.44 8.52
C GLY A 140 4.27 -6.34 9.19
N LYS A 141 4.49 -6.16 10.51
CA LYS A 141 5.40 -7.00 11.29
C LYS A 141 4.95 -8.46 11.36
N ARG A 142 3.67 -8.72 11.66
CA ARG A 142 3.11 -10.07 11.71
C ARG A 142 3.17 -10.76 10.33
N LEU A 143 2.83 -10.03 9.27
CA LEU A 143 2.88 -10.52 7.89
C LEU A 143 4.30 -10.79 7.41
N ASN A 144 5.28 -9.97 7.81
CA ASN A 144 6.69 -10.21 7.54
C ASN A 144 7.19 -11.52 8.15
N ARG A 145 6.84 -11.78 9.42
CA ARG A 145 7.14 -13.06 10.09
C ARG A 145 6.46 -14.23 9.39
N LEU A 146 5.20 -14.06 8.98
CA LEU A 146 4.46 -15.07 8.23
C LEU A 146 5.16 -15.41 6.90
N LYS A 147 5.56 -14.40 6.11
CA LYS A 147 6.30 -14.63 4.87
C LYS A 147 7.60 -15.42 5.09
N ALA A 148 8.31 -15.16 6.19
CA ALA A 148 9.52 -15.91 6.55
C ALA A 148 9.22 -17.37 6.91
N GLN A 149 8.16 -17.62 7.69
CA GLN A 149 7.71 -18.97 8.07
C GLN A 149 7.37 -19.83 6.86
N PHE A 150 6.78 -19.24 5.82
CA PHE A 150 6.44 -19.93 4.56
C PHE A 150 7.60 -19.96 3.55
N GLY A 151 8.77 -19.40 3.88
CA GLY A 151 9.94 -19.40 3.00
C GLY A 151 9.82 -18.46 1.78
N LEU A 152 8.90 -17.50 1.81
CA LEU A 152 8.74 -16.49 0.76
C LEU A 152 9.85 -15.44 0.79
N ILE A 153 10.38 -15.17 1.98
CA ILE A 153 11.55 -14.31 2.21
C ILE A 153 12.56 -15.04 3.08
N ASP A 154 13.84 -14.72 2.93
CA ASP A 154 14.88 -15.31 3.77
C ASP A 154 14.87 -14.69 5.18
N PRO A 155 15.35 -15.42 6.21
CA PRO A 155 15.34 -14.95 7.59
C PRO A 155 16.07 -13.62 7.83
N LYS A 156 17.15 -13.33 7.07
CA LYS A 156 17.90 -12.07 7.24
C LYS A 156 17.11 -10.88 6.71
N THR A 157 16.43 -11.06 5.58
CA THR A 157 15.50 -10.05 5.06
C THR A 157 14.37 -9.80 6.06
N ALA A 158 13.79 -10.86 6.62
CA ALA A 158 12.72 -10.74 7.61
C ALA A 158 13.18 -9.98 8.87
N GLU A 159 14.34 -10.32 9.43
CA GLU A 159 14.92 -9.65 10.61
C GLU A 159 15.22 -8.18 10.33
N SER A 160 15.78 -7.86 9.15
CA SER A 160 16.05 -6.49 8.72
C SER A 160 14.78 -5.64 8.61
N VAL A 161 13.72 -6.19 7.99
CA VAL A 161 12.40 -5.53 7.91
C VAL A 161 11.83 -5.31 9.31
N GLU A 162 11.86 -6.32 10.17
CA GLU A 162 11.35 -6.22 11.54
C GLU A 162 12.09 -5.16 12.37
N GLY A 163 13.42 -5.12 12.30
CA GLY A 163 14.22 -4.10 12.99
C GLY A 163 13.88 -2.68 12.54
N ARG A 164 13.65 -2.46 11.23
CA ARG A 164 13.21 -1.15 10.72
C ARG A 164 11.79 -0.79 11.20
N LEU A 165 10.88 -1.75 11.23
CA LEU A 165 9.51 -1.55 11.72
C LEU A 165 9.49 -1.14 13.19
N GLU A 166 10.26 -1.82 14.03
CA GLU A 166 10.37 -1.48 15.44
C GLU A 166 11.03 -0.12 15.66
N GLY A 167 12.06 0.20 14.87
CA GLY A 167 12.68 1.53 14.86
C GLY A 167 11.68 2.62 14.50
N ALA A 168 10.87 2.41 13.47
CA ALA A 168 9.83 3.35 13.05
C ALA A 168 8.77 3.55 14.14
N VAL A 169 8.30 2.47 14.80
CA VAL A 169 7.31 2.56 15.89
C VAL A 169 7.87 3.30 17.10
N ARG A 170 9.13 3.06 17.50
CA ARG A 170 9.79 3.79 18.60
C ARG A 170 9.87 5.29 18.30
N MET A 171 10.35 5.64 17.12
CA MET A 171 10.44 7.03 16.67
C MET A 171 9.08 7.70 16.58
N MET A 172 8.05 6.99 16.09
CA MET A 172 6.69 7.52 16.05
C MET A 172 6.19 7.89 17.45
N LYS A 173 6.45 7.06 18.46
CA LYS A 173 6.08 7.34 19.85
C LYS A 173 6.83 8.55 20.43
N GLU A 174 8.11 8.71 20.11
CA GLU A 174 8.88 9.89 20.51
C GLU A 174 8.32 11.16 19.86
N ILE A 175 8.00 11.10 18.56
CA ILE A 175 7.35 12.20 17.85
C ILE A 175 5.99 12.53 18.47
N ASP A 176 5.18 11.53 18.82
CA ASP A 176 3.88 11.74 19.46
C ASP A 176 4.00 12.46 20.81
N GLN A 177 5.03 12.13 21.61
CA GLN A 177 5.33 12.84 22.85
C GLN A 177 5.68 14.31 22.60
N ILE A 178 6.50 14.59 21.58
CA ILE A 178 6.86 15.97 21.21
C ILE A 178 5.63 16.73 20.69
N MET A 179 4.79 16.08 19.87
CA MET A 179 3.59 16.69 19.31
C MET A 179 2.51 16.96 20.36
N ALA A 180 2.58 16.35 21.55
CA ALA A 180 1.72 16.68 22.68
C ALA A 180 2.08 17.99 23.40
N ILE A 181 3.33 18.47 23.29
CA ILE A 181 3.77 19.78 23.80
C ILE A 181 3.02 20.86 23.03
N PRO A 182 2.48 21.93 23.64
CA PRO A 182 1.82 23.02 22.91
C PRO A 182 2.68 23.59 21.78
N ASN A 183 2.04 24.08 20.70
CA ASN A 183 2.76 24.63 19.57
C ASN A 183 3.55 25.89 19.98
N GLY A 184 4.84 25.92 19.67
CA GLY A 184 5.75 27.01 20.01
C GLY A 184 7.21 26.57 19.98
N ILE A 185 8.09 27.46 20.48
CA ILE A 185 9.55 27.32 20.42
C ILE A 185 10.03 26.02 21.08
N GLU A 186 9.39 25.59 22.17
CA GLU A 186 9.76 24.36 22.88
C GLU A 186 9.55 23.10 22.02
N ARG A 187 8.39 23.00 21.34
CA ARG A 187 8.10 21.89 20.42
C ARG A 187 9.07 21.90 19.24
N GLU A 188 9.33 23.07 18.65
CA GLU A 188 10.27 23.23 17.53
C GLU A 188 11.68 22.79 17.94
N ALA A 189 12.18 23.25 19.09
CA ALA A 189 13.48 22.86 19.61
C ALA A 189 13.57 21.34 19.88
N ALA A 190 12.50 20.72 20.40
CA ALA A 190 12.45 19.28 20.62
C ALA A 190 12.46 18.49 19.29
N LEU A 191 11.70 18.94 18.29
CA LEU A 191 11.72 18.35 16.93
C LEU A 191 13.08 18.52 16.25
N GLU A 192 13.72 19.69 16.42
CA GLU A 192 15.06 19.94 15.90
C GLU A 192 16.11 19.07 16.59
N SER A 193 16.01 18.84 17.90
CA SER A 193 16.91 17.94 18.61
C SER A 193 16.78 16.50 18.10
N LEU A 194 15.56 16.04 17.86
CA LEU A 194 15.29 14.73 17.25
C LEU A 194 15.80 14.66 15.80
N SER A 195 15.69 15.76 15.04
CA SER A 195 16.11 15.87 13.65
C SER A 195 17.61 16.14 13.46
N GLY A 196 18.28 16.70 14.48
CA GLY A 196 19.68 17.11 14.50
C GLY A 196 20.67 15.94 14.37
N GLY A 197 20.20 14.71 14.58
CA GLY A 197 20.89 13.48 14.21
C GLY A 197 20.73 13.07 12.74
N ARG A 198 20.44 14.02 11.83
CA ARG A 198 19.99 13.86 10.42
C ARG A 198 20.49 12.60 9.70
N LEU A 199 19.68 11.55 9.77
CA LEU A 199 19.44 10.51 8.74
C LEU A 199 18.03 9.88 8.88
N ALA A 200 17.24 10.26 9.89
CA ALA A 200 16.05 9.53 10.32
C ALA A 200 14.77 9.76 9.47
N LEU A 201 14.41 10.99 9.15
CA LEU A 201 13.07 11.29 8.62
C LEU A 201 12.82 10.77 7.18
N GLN A 202 13.85 10.73 6.33
CA GLN A 202 13.72 10.20 4.96
C GLN A 202 13.74 8.66 4.91
N HIS A 203 14.29 7.99 5.92
CA HIS A 203 14.42 6.53 5.97
C HIS A 203 13.16 5.82 6.49
N TYR A 204 12.30 6.51 7.25
CA TYR A 204 11.09 5.94 7.86
C TYR A 204 9.79 6.40 7.20
N SER A 205 9.87 6.68 5.89
CA SER A 205 8.70 6.80 5.01
C SER A 205 8.00 5.44 4.87
N MET A 206 6.76 5.43 4.34
CA MET A 206 5.92 4.23 4.10
C MET A 206 6.65 2.98 3.55
N SER A 207 7.81 3.17 2.89
CA SER A 207 8.74 2.13 2.45
C SER A 207 9.39 1.26 3.55
N THR A 208 9.02 1.44 4.82
CA THR A 208 9.47 0.58 5.92
C THR A 208 8.70 -0.75 6.02
N ILE A 209 7.50 -0.85 5.44
CA ILE A 209 6.58 -1.99 5.66
C ILE A 209 7.01 -3.27 4.91
N CYS A 210 7.72 -3.11 3.81
CA CYS A 210 8.14 -4.21 2.95
C CYS A 210 9.47 -3.86 2.29
N GLU A 211 10.30 -4.87 2.02
CA GLU A 211 11.55 -4.66 1.32
C GLU A 211 11.29 -4.32 -0.16
N LYS A 212 11.96 -3.27 -0.68
CA LYS A 212 11.69 -2.78 -2.04
C LYS A 212 11.88 -3.87 -3.10
N LYS A 213 12.86 -4.75 -2.89
CA LYS A 213 13.15 -5.89 -3.77
C LYS A 213 11.99 -6.87 -3.87
N GLU A 214 11.12 -6.94 -2.86
CA GLU A 214 9.91 -7.77 -2.93
C GLU A 214 8.94 -7.24 -3.99
N LEU A 215 8.87 -5.92 -4.21
CA LEU A 215 7.99 -5.32 -5.21
C LEU A 215 8.57 -5.40 -6.64
N GLU A 216 9.83 -5.81 -6.79
CA GLU A 216 10.44 -5.96 -8.09
C GLU A 216 9.88 -7.19 -8.82
N TRP A 217 9.34 -6.95 -10.02
CA TRP A 217 8.89 -8.05 -10.86
C TRP A 217 10.10 -8.85 -11.37
N PRO A 218 10.05 -10.19 -11.36
CA PRO A 218 11.10 -11.05 -11.88
C PRO A 218 11.14 -10.94 -13.42
N THR A 219 11.73 -9.85 -13.91
CA THR A 219 11.83 -9.58 -15.34
C THR A 219 13.17 -10.06 -15.86
N ARG A 220 13.16 -10.63 -17.07
CA ARG A 220 14.41 -10.94 -17.77
C ARG A 220 15.09 -9.62 -18.14
N PHE A 221 16.41 -9.60 -18.09
CA PHE A 221 17.27 -8.46 -18.49
C PHE A 221 16.93 -7.90 -19.88
N ILE A 222 16.34 -8.73 -20.74
CA ILE A 222 15.85 -8.36 -22.05
C ILE A 222 14.34 -8.68 -22.09
N ARG A 223 13.51 -7.63 -22.06
CA ARG A 223 12.04 -7.72 -22.28
C ARG A 223 11.66 -7.73 -23.76
N MET A 224 12.63 -7.50 -24.64
CA MET A 224 12.44 -7.38 -26.09
C MET A 224 12.49 -8.76 -26.75
N ASN A 225 11.40 -9.15 -27.41
CA ASN A 225 11.46 -10.26 -28.35
C ASN A 225 12.11 -9.77 -29.65
N PHE A 226 13.45 -9.76 -29.69
CA PHE A 226 14.23 -9.24 -30.81
C PHE A 226 13.83 -9.86 -32.16
N LEU A 227 13.44 -11.13 -32.17
CA LEU A 227 12.89 -11.80 -33.36
C LEU A 227 11.60 -11.14 -33.86
N LYS A 228 10.65 -10.85 -32.97
CA LYS A 228 9.41 -10.13 -33.33
C LYS A 228 9.71 -8.69 -33.76
N ILE A 229 10.60 -8.00 -33.07
CA ILE A 229 10.99 -6.61 -33.39
C ILE A 229 11.64 -6.55 -34.77
N PHE A 230 12.59 -7.45 -35.03
CA PHE A 230 13.26 -7.56 -36.32
C PHE A 230 12.29 -7.94 -37.44
N LYS A 231 11.35 -8.87 -37.16
CA LYS A 231 10.25 -9.20 -38.08
C LYS A 231 9.37 -7.99 -38.37
N THR A 232 9.00 -7.17 -37.38
CA THR A 232 8.22 -5.94 -37.57
C THR A 232 9.00 -4.89 -38.38
N LEU A 233 10.29 -4.73 -38.14
CA LEU A 233 11.15 -3.79 -38.87
C LEU A 233 11.34 -4.21 -40.34
N LEU A 234 11.51 -5.51 -40.60
CA LEU A 234 11.66 -6.08 -41.94
C LEU A 234 10.35 -6.18 -42.71
N MET A 235 9.23 -6.48 -42.03
CA MET A 235 7.91 -6.64 -42.65
C MET A 235 7.13 -5.31 -42.73
N ARG A 236 7.81 -4.16 -42.79
CA ARG A 236 7.19 -2.84 -42.95
C ARG A 236 6.51 -2.72 -44.33
N ARG A 237 5.39 -3.42 -44.54
CA ARG A 237 4.45 -3.16 -45.63
C ARG A 237 3.64 -1.93 -45.24
N LYS A 238 3.86 -0.83 -45.96
CA LYS A 238 2.86 0.22 -46.10
C LYS A 238 1.76 -0.29 -47.04
N ALA A 239 0.50 -0.23 -46.60
CA ALA A 239 -0.61 0.41 -47.32
C ALA A 239 -1.88 0.38 -46.47
N ASN A 240 -2.67 1.45 -46.59
CA ASN A 240 -4.03 1.70 -46.10
C ASN A 240 -4.17 2.36 -44.72
N VAL A 241 -3.73 3.61 -44.64
CA VAL A 241 -4.57 4.62 -43.96
C VAL A 241 -5.55 5.10 -45.02
N SER A 242 -6.79 4.62 -44.93
CA SER A 242 -7.91 5.05 -45.78
C SER A 242 -8.21 6.54 -45.57
N VAL A 243 -8.47 7.20 -46.70
CA VAL A 243 -8.80 8.61 -46.92
C VAL A 243 -9.91 9.10 -45.96
N PRO A 244 -9.88 10.37 -45.47
CA PRO A 244 -10.99 10.93 -44.71
C PRO A 244 -12.20 11.12 -45.63
N SER A 245 -13.37 10.60 -45.23
CA SER A 245 -14.62 10.81 -45.95
C SER A 245 -15.04 12.28 -45.89
N SER A 246 -15.11 12.92 -47.06
CA SER A 246 -15.82 14.19 -47.23
C SER A 246 -17.32 13.93 -47.30
N THR A 247 -18.02 14.27 -46.23
CA THR A 247 -19.46 14.56 -46.20
C THR A 247 -19.59 15.69 -45.18
N GLY A 248 -19.84 16.96 -45.54
CA GLY A 248 -20.75 17.42 -46.58
C GLY A 248 -22.17 17.27 -46.03
N ALA A 249 -22.69 18.36 -45.47
CA ALA A 249 -23.95 18.52 -44.73
C ALA A 249 -25.22 18.19 -45.56
N PRO A 250 -26.42 18.20 -44.95
CA PRO A 250 -27.10 19.46 -44.60
C PRO A 250 -27.26 19.72 -43.11
#